data_AF-A0A918GG88-F1
#
_entry.id   AF-A0A918GG88-F1
#
_cell.length_a   1.000
_cell.length_b   1.000
_cell.length_c   1.000
_cell.angle_alpha   90.00
_cell.angle_beta   90.00
_cell.angle_gamma   90.00
#
_symmetry.space_group_name_H-M   'P 1'
#
loop_
_entity.id
_entity.type
_entity.pdbx_description
1 polymer ?
#
loop_
_entity_poly.entity_id
_entity_poly.type
_entity_poly.pdbx_seq_one_letter_code
_entity_poly.pdbx_strand_id
1 'polypeptide(L)'
;MLHTTDDAVNLTIYKFPDVALSPNLPDSHGTVLWQATYPRPAFAHAVLEAAHTVLTEHGEAGYLAKWAMHPYLVPRVQGLRRLHMRDDVCDLPHGISCP
;
A
#
# COMPACT_ATOMS: atom_id res chain seq x y z
N MET A 1 -2.86 -24.33 17.23
CA MET A 1 -2.33 -24.61 15.87
C MET A 1 -1.29 -23.54 15.58
N LEU A 2 -0.08 -23.92 15.16
CA LEU A 2 0.99 -22.96 14.85
C LEU A 2 0.67 -22.26 13.52
N HIS A 3 0.42 -20.95 13.51
CA HIS A 3 0.49 -20.12 12.30
C HIS A 3 1.94 -19.78 12.03
N THR A 4 2.65 -20.69 11.37
CA THR A 4 4.02 -20.46 10.90
C THR A 4 3.98 -19.87 9.50
N THR A 5 4.48 -18.63 9.37
CA THR A 5 5.01 -17.99 8.14
C THR A 5 4.10 -17.60 6.98
N ASP A 6 2.82 -17.97 6.91
CA ASP A 6 1.99 -17.72 5.71
C ASP A 6 1.34 -16.32 5.62
N ASP A 7 1.31 -15.55 6.72
CA ASP A 7 0.69 -14.22 6.77
C ASP A 7 1.71 -13.07 6.86
N ALA A 8 2.94 -13.27 6.39
CA ALA A 8 3.97 -12.24 6.39
C ALA A 8 4.09 -11.56 5.02
N VAL A 9 4.09 -10.22 5.01
CA VAL A 9 4.30 -9.41 3.82
C VAL A 9 5.76 -9.01 3.73
N ASN A 10 6.43 -9.44 2.66
CA ASN A 10 7.79 -9.00 2.33
C ASN A 10 7.72 -7.72 1.50
N LEU A 11 8.29 -6.63 2.02
CA LEU A 11 8.42 -5.37 1.31
C LEU A 11 9.87 -5.19 0.85
N THR A 12 10.05 -4.87 -0.43
CA THR A 12 11.31 -4.37 -0.96
C THR A 12 11.08 -3.03 -1.64
N ILE A 13 11.91 -2.04 -1.31
CA ILE A 13 11.93 -0.74 -1.98
C ILE A 13 13.15 -0.70 -2.89
N TYR A 14 12.91 -0.50 -4.18
CA TYR A 14 13.93 -0.37 -5.19
C TYR A 14 14.17 1.10 -5.54
N LYS A 15 15.44 1.46 -5.72
CA LYS A 15 15.86 2.72 -6.32
C LYS A 15 16.21 2.49 -7.78
N PHE A 16 15.57 3.24 -8.67
CA PHE A 16 15.90 3.29 -10.09
C PHE A 16 16.71 4.54 -10.40
N PRO A 17 17.59 4.49 -11.43
CA PRO A 17 18.47 5.61 -11.78
C PRO A 17 17.73 6.75 -12.50
N ASP A 18 16.61 6.46 -13.18
CA ASP A 18 15.85 7.43 -13.97
C ASP A 18 14.34 7.23 -13.79
N VAL A 19 13.67 8.26 -13.28
CA VAL A 19 12.22 8.26 -13.02
C VAL A 19 11.38 8.28 -14.31
N ALA A 20 11.93 8.75 -15.42
CA ALA A 20 11.22 8.77 -16.70
C ALA A 20 11.08 7.37 -17.31
N LEU A 21 12.03 6.48 -17.01
CA LEU A 21 12.08 5.12 -17.56
C LEU A 21 11.60 4.06 -16.57
N SER A 22 11.78 4.32 -15.26
CA SER A 22 11.48 3.35 -14.20
C SER A 22 10.08 2.72 -14.23
N PRO A 23 8.99 3.41 -14.62
CA PRO A 23 7.66 2.79 -14.63
C PRO A 23 7.53 1.59 -15.58
N ASN A 24 8.42 1.47 -16.56
CA ASN A 24 8.41 0.41 -17.57
C ASN A 24 9.50 -0.66 -17.36
N LEU A 25 10.28 -0.55 -16.27
CA LEU A 25 11.36 -1.48 -15.98
C LEU A 25 10.93 -2.52 -14.94
N PRO A 26 11.40 -3.77 -15.04
CA PRO A 26 11.20 -4.76 -13.97
C PRO A 26 12.03 -4.40 -12.73
N ASP A 27 11.60 -4.89 -11.57
CA ASP A 27 12.30 -4.69 -10.28
C ASP A 27 13.78 -5.08 -10.30
N SER A 28 14.15 -6.09 -11.10
CA SER A 28 15.54 -6.55 -11.27
C SER A 28 16.50 -5.50 -11.83
N HIS A 29 15.98 -4.39 -12.39
CA HIS A 29 16.77 -3.26 -12.88
C HIS A 29 16.97 -2.17 -11.82
N GLY A 30 16.26 -2.26 -10.69
CA GLY A 30 16.45 -1.39 -9.54
C GLY A 30 17.54 -1.90 -8.60
N THR A 31 18.15 -1.01 -7.84
CA THR A 31 18.99 -1.39 -6.70
C THR A 31 18.14 -1.44 -5.44
N VAL A 32 18.25 -2.51 -4.65
CA VAL A 32 17.57 -2.62 -3.37
C VAL A 32 18.04 -1.49 -2.46
N LEU A 33 17.11 -0.60 -2.08
CA LEU A 33 17.34 0.49 -1.14
C LEU A 33 17.03 0.04 0.29
N TRP A 34 15.97 -0.76 0.44
CA TRP A 34 15.47 -1.18 1.74
C TRP A 34 14.60 -2.43 1.64
N GLN A 35 14.63 -3.26 2.69
CA GLN A 35 13.82 -4.47 2.80
C GLN A 35 13.32 -4.65 4.23
N ALA A 36 12.11 -5.17 4.36
CA ALA A 36 11.54 -5.59 5.64
C ALA A 36 10.44 -6.63 5.44
N THR A 37 10.08 -7.28 6.54
CA THR A 37 8.97 -8.23 6.61
C THR A 37 8.03 -7.79 7.73
N TYR A 38 6.73 -7.71 7.43
CA TYR A 38 5.70 -7.30 8.39
C TYR A 38 4.59 -8.33 8.50
N PRO A 39 3.93 -8.46 9.67
CA PRO A 39 2.66 -9.16 9.76
C PRO A 39 1.63 -8.52 8.82
N ARG A 40 0.85 -9.34 8.10
CA ARG A 40 -0.20 -8.87 7.19
C ARG A 40 -1.17 -7.87 7.84
N PRO A 41 -1.68 -8.08 9.08
CA PRO A 41 -2.56 -7.10 9.74
C PRO A 41 -1.93 -5.72 9.86
N ALA A 42 -0.68 -5.66 10.32
CA ALA A 42 0.04 -4.41 10.51
C ALA A 42 0.30 -3.70 9.17
N PHE A 43 0.69 -4.47 8.15
CA PHE A 43 0.94 -3.93 6.81
C PHE A 43 -0.34 -3.40 6.16
N ALA A 44 -1.42 -4.18 6.17
CA ALA A 44 -2.70 -3.78 5.60
C ALA A 44 -3.26 -2.54 6.29
N HIS A 45 -3.17 -2.46 7.62
CA HIS A 45 -3.58 -1.28 8.37
C HIS A 45 -2.81 -0.03 7.96
N ALA A 46 -1.47 -0.11 7.92
CA ALA A 46 -0.62 1.02 7.54
C ALA A 46 -0.88 1.50 6.11
N VAL A 47 -1.12 0.57 5.16
CA VAL A 47 -1.48 0.93 3.78
C VAL A 47 -2.83 1.65 3.72
N LEU A 48 -3.82 1.18 4.49
CA LEU A 48 -5.15 1.81 4.54
C LEU A 48 -5.10 3.21 5.16
N GLU A 49 -4.31 3.40 6.21
CA GLU A 49 -4.08 4.70 6.85
C GLU A 49 -3.37 5.68 5.90
N ALA A 50 -2.30 5.23 5.23
CA ALA A 50 -1.58 6.03 4.25
C ALA A 50 -2.47 6.42 3.06
N ALA A 51 -3.27 5.48 2.54
CA ALA A 51 -4.21 5.73 1.45
C ALA A 51 -5.29 6.75 1.87
N HIS A 52 -5.84 6.62 3.07
CA HIS A 52 -6.77 7.62 3.62
C HIS A 52 -6.11 8.99 3.68
N THR A 53 -4.90 9.08 4.25
CA THR A 53 -4.18 10.36 4.41
C THR A 53 -3.97 11.05 3.06
N VAL A 54 -3.47 10.32 2.06
CA VAL A 54 -3.29 10.84 0.70
C VAL A 54 -4.60 11.36 0.12
N LEU A 55 -5.69 10.62 0.29
CA LEU A 55 -7.00 11.02 -0.23
C LEU A 55 -7.58 12.24 0.51
N THR A 56 -7.41 12.32 1.82
CA THR A 56 -7.85 13.45 2.64
C THR A 56 -7.06 14.72 2.30
N GLU A 57 -5.75 14.60 2.06
CA GLU A 57 -4.89 15.74 1.75
C GLU A 57 -5.06 16.26 0.32
N HIS A 58 -5.33 15.38 -0.64
CA HIS A 58 -5.26 15.73 -2.06
C HIS A 58 -6.58 15.55 -2.81
N GLY A 59 -7.51 14.75 -2.29
CA GLY A 59 -8.63 14.24 -3.08
C GLY A 59 -8.16 13.40 -4.27
N GLU A 60 -9.08 12.79 -5.01
CA GLU A 60 -8.73 11.99 -6.19
C GLU A 60 -8.10 12.83 -7.30
N ALA A 61 -8.66 14.03 -7.54
CA ALA A 61 -8.17 14.95 -8.56
C ALA A 61 -6.76 15.49 -8.22
N GLY A 62 -6.50 15.85 -6.96
CA GLY A 62 -5.18 16.29 -6.54
C GLY A 62 -4.16 15.16 -6.51
N TYR A 63 -4.58 13.93 -6.18
CA TYR A 63 -3.75 12.74 -6.36
C TYR A 63 -3.34 12.59 -7.83
N LEU A 64 -4.31 12.60 -8.75
CA LEU A 64 -4.00 12.46 -10.18
C LEU A 64 -3.11 13.60 -10.68
N ALA A 65 -3.33 14.83 -10.24
CA ALA A 65 -2.49 15.97 -10.62
C ALA A 65 -1.05 15.83 -10.13
N LYS A 66 -0.83 15.26 -8.94
CA LYS A 66 0.50 15.13 -8.33
C LYS A 66 1.30 13.94 -8.86
N TRP A 67 0.65 12.82 -9.11
CA TRP A 67 1.32 11.58 -9.55
C TRP A 67 1.13 11.24 -11.03
N ALA A 68 0.27 11.97 -11.75
CA ALA A 68 0.13 12.10 -13.21
C ALA A 68 0.02 10.83 -14.07
N MET A 69 0.10 9.63 -13.48
CA MET A 69 0.26 8.38 -14.22
C MET A 69 -0.89 7.40 -13.96
N HIS A 70 -1.45 7.41 -12.75
CA HIS A 70 -2.49 6.47 -12.35
C HIS A 70 -3.61 7.17 -11.60
N PRO A 71 -4.88 6.80 -11.85
CA PRO A 71 -5.99 7.25 -11.01
C PRO A 71 -5.85 6.68 -9.60
N TYR A 72 -6.48 7.34 -8.64
CA TYR A 72 -6.54 6.82 -7.28
C TYR A 72 -7.35 5.51 -7.27
N LEU A 73 -6.84 4.49 -6.56
CA LEU A 73 -7.31 3.12 -6.68
C LEU A 73 -8.44 2.79 -5.69
N VAL A 74 -9.50 3.62 -5.67
CA VAL A 74 -10.67 3.45 -4.76
C VAL A 74 -11.13 2.00 -4.59
N PRO A 75 -11.44 1.23 -5.66
CA PRO A 75 -11.97 -0.12 -5.50
C PRO A 75 -10.97 -1.09 -4.86
N ARG A 76 -9.67 -0.88 -5.07
CA ARG A 76 -8.61 -1.70 -4.46
C ARG A 76 -8.45 -1.38 -2.98
N VAL A 77 -8.47 -0.10 -2.62
CA VAL A 77 -8.40 0.36 -1.22
C VAL A 77 -9.63 -0.14 -0.44
N GLN A 78 -10.82 -0.06 -1.03
CA GLN A 78 -12.04 -0.60 -0.41
C GLN A 78 -12.01 -2.14 -0.33
N GLY A 79 -11.47 -2.82 -1.34
CA GLY A 79 -11.27 -4.27 -1.33
C GLY A 79 -10.33 -4.70 -0.20
N LEU A 80 -9.19 -4.03 -0.07
CA LEU A 80 -8.23 -4.26 1.01
C LEU A 80 -8.87 -4.02 2.38
N ARG A 81 -9.64 -2.94 2.53
CA ARG A 81 -10.37 -2.65 3.78
C ARG A 81 -11.32 -3.78 4.17
N ARG A 82 -12.11 -4.28 3.21
CA ARG A 82 -13.04 -5.39 3.46
C ARG A 82 -12.30 -6.66 3.89
N LEU A 83 -11.20 -7.00 3.22
CA LEU A 83 -10.38 -8.16 3.58
C LEU A 83 -9.74 -7.98 4.97
N HIS A 84 -9.16 -6.82 5.24
CA HIS A 84 -8.53 -6.49 6.51
C HIS A 84 -9.52 -6.62 7.68
N MET A 85 -10.71 -6.04 7.56
CA MET A 85 -11.72 -6.11 8.64
C MET A 85 -12.31 -7.53 8.83
N ARG A 86 -12.31 -8.36 7.78
CA ARG A 86 -12.87 -9.72 7.85
C ARG A 86 -11.86 -10.74 8.37
N ASP A 87 -10.62 -10.63 7.89
CA ASP A 87 -9.63 -11.70 7.99
C ASP A 87 -8.46 -11.36 8.91
N ASP A 88 -8.22 -10.09 9.25
CA ASP A 88 -7.12 -9.70 10.14
C ASP A 88 -7.61 -9.47 11.58
N VAL A 89 -6.89 -10.05 12.54
CA VAL A 89 -7.00 -9.68 13.95
C VAL A 89 -6.24 -8.37 14.14
N CYS A 90 -6.95 -7.25 14.02
CA CYS A 90 -6.40 -5.91 14.11
C CYS A 90 -7.19 -5.08 15.13
N ASP A 91 -6.55 -4.77 16.26
CA ASP A 91 -7.18 -4.00 17.36
C ASP A 91 -7.02 -2.48 17.19
N LEU A 92 -6.38 -2.03 16.10
CA LEU A 92 -6.14 -0.62 15.83
C LEU A 92 -7.41 0.05 15.27
N PRO A 93 -7.61 1.37 15.52
CA PRO A 93 -8.77 2.08 15.01
C PRO A 93 -8.80 2.14 13.48
N HIS A 94 -9.82 1.55 12.86
CA HIS A 94 -10.07 1.71 11.43
C HIS A 94 -10.80 3.03 11.19
N GLY A 95 -10.04 4.08 10.86
CA GLY A 95 -10.58 5.39 10.51
C GLY A 95 -11.80 5.27 9.58
N ILE A 96 -12.83 6.06 9.89
CA ILE A 96 -14.17 6.03 9.30
C ILE A 96 -14.08 6.08 7.78
N SER A 97 -14.94 5.29 7.14
CA SER A 97 -15.16 5.15 5.71
C SER A 97 -14.81 6.40 4.90
N CYS A 98 -13.95 6.25 3.90
CA CYS A 98 -14.04 7.15 2.76
C CYS A 98 -15.46 7.01 2.19
N PRO A 99 -16.21 8.11 1.97
CA PRO A 99 -17.45 8.07 1.21
C PRO A 99 -17.26 7.37 -0.14
#